data_AF-A0A3N9NKH4-F1
#
_entry.id   AF-A0A3N9NKH4-F1
#
_cell.length_a   1.000
_cell.length_b   1.000
_cell.length_c   1.000
_cell.angle_alpha   90.00
_cell.angle_beta   90.00
_cell.angle_gamma   90.00
#
_symmetry.space_group_name_H-M   'P 1'
#
loop_
_entity.id
_entity.type
_entity.pdbx_description
1 polymer ?
#
loop_
_entity_poly.entity_id
_entity_poly.type
_entity_poly.pdbx_seq_one_letter_code
_entity_poly.pdbx_strand_id
1 'polypeptide(L)'
;MRWKGILLLVILIGIAVALSFLLTDRWLEKQFESVGAAIVGAKVEIDDFDFSIFGLHMRWDSLQVTNPNNTMKNIITSGRTDFDLELAPLLQKKFIVENIQMTNVTSGTDRTTDGKIEKKVKTKSEPNILTKTIDRLQADVAAAPAWQLDELSQKVNVDSILKFLNITSPAKIDSLQNDLRATYGHWDSTFAAVRWEQDFRYLESRVRAINPAELHTLDGLQSAYTTLTQVSDKVDSLETFVTETRQDLTDDLGATTTKIGMVDDWIKDDYQNALQQAKLPSINKESIARFIFGDKVVGQATEILSLVNTIRSYSEKFKSDKPKKEKPPRFKGQTIYFVKQRSLPSFWIKNIELSGHTTRGLQIGGQLQHLVSNQKIINEATNFNIQGRRGDGANLSFLGEFNYLTETPAEKFSLNMGGMALRDVKLSNSPLLPNALEKGTGDLAITLDV
;
A
#
# COMPACT_ATOMS: atom_id res chain seq x y z
N MET A 1 61.75 -46.98 16.39
CA MET A 1 60.66 -46.03 16.06
C MET A 1 60.57 -45.87 14.55
N ARG A 2 59.37 -45.83 13.97
CA ARG A 2 59.20 -45.62 12.53
C ARG A 2 59.42 -44.13 12.23
N TRP A 3 60.61 -43.76 11.73
CA TRP A 3 61.00 -42.37 11.42
C TRP A 3 59.95 -41.60 10.60
N LYS A 4 59.25 -42.30 9.69
CA LYS A 4 58.13 -41.75 8.90
C LYS A 4 56.93 -41.31 9.75
N GLY A 5 56.66 -41.98 10.88
CA GLY A 5 55.61 -41.60 11.83
C GLY A 5 55.98 -40.36 12.65
N ILE A 6 57.27 -40.23 13.03
CA ILE A 6 57.77 -39.03 13.71
C ILE A 6 57.72 -37.82 12.77
N LEU A 7 58.14 -37.99 11.51
CA LEU A 7 58.11 -36.92 10.51
C LEU A 7 56.68 -36.42 10.24
N LEU A 8 55.71 -37.34 10.12
CA LEU A 8 54.30 -37.00 9.97
C LEU A 8 53.76 -36.24 11.18
N LEU A 9 54.13 -36.66 12.39
CA LEU A 9 53.73 -35.98 13.63
C LEU A 9 54.33 -34.58 13.73
N VAL A 10 55.61 -34.40 13.36
CA VAL A 10 56.26 -33.08 13.29
C VAL A 10 55.59 -32.18 12.25
N ILE A 11 55.20 -32.71 11.08
CA ILE A 11 54.46 -31.95 10.07
C ILE A 11 53.07 -31.54 10.59
N LEU A 12 52.35 -32.43 11.25
CA LEU A 12 51.04 -32.11 11.84
C LEU A 12 51.14 -31.05 12.93
N ILE A 13 52.14 -31.14 13.81
CA ILE A 13 52.40 -30.11 14.83
C ILE A 13 52.78 -28.79 14.14
N GLY A 14 53.64 -28.83 13.12
CA GLY A 14 54.02 -27.64 12.35
C GLY A 14 52.82 -26.96 11.69
N ILE A 15 51.89 -27.73 11.12
CA ILE A 15 50.63 -27.23 10.55
C ILE A 15 49.74 -26.65 11.65
N ALA A 16 49.60 -27.32 12.79
CA ALA A 16 48.79 -26.82 13.90
C ALA A 16 49.33 -25.47 14.44
N VAL A 17 50.66 -25.36 14.60
CA VAL A 17 51.33 -24.11 15.02
C VAL A 17 51.20 -23.02 13.94
N ALA A 18 51.35 -23.38 12.66
CA ALA A 18 51.16 -22.42 11.58
C ALA A 18 49.70 -21.91 11.52
N LEU A 19 48.72 -22.81 11.69
CA LEU A 19 47.31 -22.45 11.76
C LEU A 19 47.01 -21.57 12.97
N SER A 20 47.59 -21.85 14.14
CA SER A 20 47.40 -20.99 15.32
C SER A 20 48.00 -19.59 15.16
N PHE A 21 49.07 -19.46 14.37
CA PHE A 21 49.63 -18.14 14.04
C PHE A 21 48.83 -17.40 12.96
N LEU A 22 48.26 -18.11 11.98
CA LEU A 22 47.50 -17.51 10.87
C LEU A 22 46.05 -17.15 11.26
N LEU A 23 45.39 -18.00 12.05
CA LEU A 23 44.02 -17.82 12.54
C LEU A 23 44.02 -17.14 13.90
N THR A 24 44.57 -15.94 13.98
CA THR A 24 44.52 -15.11 15.20
C THR A 24 43.13 -14.52 15.38
N ASP A 25 42.69 -14.37 16.64
CA ASP A 25 41.39 -13.82 17.01
C ASP A 25 41.10 -12.49 16.30
N ARG A 26 42.05 -11.56 16.36
CA ARG A 26 41.97 -10.25 15.69
C ARG A 26 41.80 -10.32 14.17
N TRP A 27 42.34 -11.34 13.52
CA TRP A 27 42.18 -11.51 12.08
C TRP A 27 40.77 -12.01 11.76
N LEU A 28 40.28 -13.00 12.50
CA LEU A 28 38.93 -13.55 12.35
C LEU A 28 37.85 -12.51 12.68
N GLU A 29 37.99 -11.80 13.80
CA GLU A 29 37.15 -10.67 14.22
C GLU A 29 36.96 -9.69 13.06
N LYS A 30 38.06 -9.16 12.50
CA LYS A 30 38.00 -8.24 11.35
C LYS A 30 37.34 -8.82 10.11
N GLN A 31 37.52 -10.12 9.84
CA GLN A 31 36.84 -10.77 8.72
C GLN A 31 35.33 -10.85 8.95
N PHE A 32 34.90 -11.26 10.15
CA PHE A 32 33.49 -11.34 10.51
C PHE A 32 32.83 -9.96 10.54
N GLU A 33 33.48 -8.95 11.11
CA GLU A 33 33.01 -7.57 11.07
C GLU A 33 32.91 -7.03 9.65
N SER A 34 33.90 -7.31 8.79
CA SER A 34 33.88 -6.85 7.39
C SER A 34 32.76 -7.50 6.60
N VAL A 35 32.56 -8.82 6.77
CA VAL A 35 31.47 -9.56 6.16
C VAL A 35 30.13 -9.07 6.69
N GLY A 36 29.98 -8.92 8.01
CA GLY A 36 28.79 -8.38 8.65
C GLY A 36 28.47 -6.98 8.17
N ALA A 37 29.47 -6.09 8.09
CA ALA A 37 29.30 -4.73 7.61
C ALA A 37 28.92 -4.67 6.13
N ALA A 38 29.45 -5.59 5.31
CA ALA A 38 29.05 -5.71 3.90
C ALA A 38 27.62 -6.24 3.73
N ILE A 39 27.12 -7.06 4.67
CA ILE A 39 25.74 -7.57 4.69
C ILE A 39 24.78 -6.49 5.21
N VAL A 40 25.14 -5.77 6.27
CA VAL A 40 24.26 -4.79 6.90
C VAL A 40 24.29 -3.45 6.16
N GLY A 41 25.41 -3.12 5.51
CA GLY A 41 25.63 -1.80 4.89
C GLY A 41 25.94 -0.69 5.90
N ALA A 42 26.24 -1.06 7.14
CA ALA A 42 26.68 -0.20 8.24
C ALA A 42 27.70 -0.97 9.10
N LYS A 43 28.32 -0.30 10.07
CA LYS A 43 29.37 -0.91 10.90
C LYS A 43 28.81 -2.07 11.74
N VAL A 44 29.53 -3.18 11.75
CA VAL A 44 29.30 -4.32 12.65
C VAL A 44 30.56 -4.46 13.48
N GLU A 45 30.41 -4.59 14.79
CA GLU A 45 31.52 -4.70 15.73
C GLU A 45 31.35 -5.94 16.60
N ILE A 46 32.45 -6.65 16.85
CA ILE A 46 32.48 -7.82 17.71
C ILE A 46 33.50 -7.55 18.82
N ASP A 47 33.01 -7.54 20.06
CA ASP A 47 33.83 -7.31 21.25
C ASP A 47 34.31 -8.66 21.84
N ASP A 48 35.60 -8.72 22.18
CA ASP A 48 36.28 -9.88 22.77
C ASP A 48 36.01 -11.21 22.03
N PHE A 49 36.31 -11.23 20.73
CA PHE A 49 36.26 -12.45 19.93
C PHE A 49 37.38 -13.42 20.34
N ASP A 50 37.02 -14.69 20.56
CA ASP A 50 37.93 -15.78 20.92
C ASP A 50 37.64 -17.01 20.06
N PHE A 51 38.68 -17.55 19.42
CA PHE A 51 38.59 -18.78 18.65
C PHE A 51 39.60 -19.83 19.12
N SER A 52 39.09 -20.94 19.64
CA SER A 52 39.90 -22.09 20.03
C SER A 52 39.97 -23.12 18.91
N ILE A 53 41.12 -23.22 18.25
CA ILE A 53 41.36 -24.22 17.20
C ILE A 53 41.28 -25.66 17.73
N PHE A 54 41.78 -25.90 18.95
CA PHE A 54 41.81 -27.24 19.54
C PHE A 54 40.46 -27.65 20.13
N GLY A 55 39.73 -26.69 20.71
CA GLY A 55 38.37 -26.90 21.19
C GLY A 55 37.32 -26.84 20.07
N LEU A 56 37.70 -26.34 18.89
CA LEU A 56 36.79 -25.99 17.79
C LEU A 56 35.61 -25.16 18.26
N HIS A 57 35.91 -24.22 19.16
CA HIS A 57 34.92 -23.42 19.85
C HIS A 57 35.12 -21.96 19.46
N MET A 58 34.03 -21.24 19.25
CA MET A 58 34.06 -19.82 18.91
C MET A 58 33.16 -19.06 19.86
N ARG A 59 33.66 -17.93 20.37
CA ARG A 59 32.97 -17.11 21.34
C ARG A 59 33.20 -15.63 21.06
N TRP A 60 32.22 -14.81 21.43
CA TRP A 60 32.37 -13.37 21.60
C TRP A 60 31.55 -12.90 22.79
N ASP A 61 31.92 -11.76 23.39
CA ASP A 61 31.19 -11.20 24.53
C ASP A 61 30.09 -10.22 24.11
N SER A 62 30.26 -9.51 22.99
CA SER A 62 29.21 -8.64 22.44
C SER A 62 29.30 -8.54 20.92
N LEU A 63 28.14 -8.53 20.24
CA LEU A 63 28.02 -8.24 18.81
C LEU A 63 27.12 -7.02 18.66
N GLN A 64 27.58 -5.97 17.99
CA GLN A 64 26.81 -4.75 17.75
C GLN A 64 26.57 -4.56 16.25
N VAL A 65 25.30 -4.48 15.87
CA VAL A 65 24.87 -4.29 14.47
C VAL A 65 24.24 -2.90 14.32
N THR A 66 24.90 -2.00 13.59
CA THR A 66 24.43 -0.63 13.38
C THR A 66 23.17 -0.56 12.51
N ASN A 67 22.27 0.39 12.78
CA ASN A 67 21.17 0.74 11.89
C ASN A 67 21.63 1.63 10.72
N PRO A 68 21.55 1.17 9.45
CA PRO A 68 21.97 1.97 8.29
C PRO A 68 21.20 3.28 8.10
N ASN A 69 19.96 3.35 8.60
CA ASN A 69 19.10 4.54 8.51
C ASN A 69 19.35 5.51 9.68
N ASN A 70 19.91 5.04 10.80
CA ASN A 70 20.30 5.87 11.94
C ASN A 70 21.58 5.32 12.56
N THR A 71 22.73 5.84 12.13
CA THR A 71 24.05 5.27 12.40
C THR A 71 24.54 5.45 13.84
N MET A 72 23.81 6.22 14.66
CA MET A 72 24.06 6.36 16.10
C MET A 72 23.24 5.36 16.94
N LYS A 73 22.51 4.44 16.32
CA LYS A 73 21.75 3.38 17.01
C LYS A 73 22.11 2.00 16.49
N ASN A 74 22.07 1.00 17.37
CA ASN A 74 22.15 -0.40 16.99
C ASN A 74 20.75 -0.95 16.66
N ILE A 75 20.64 -1.76 15.61
CA ILE A 75 19.46 -2.59 15.35
C ILE A 75 19.39 -3.67 16.43
N ILE A 76 20.53 -4.35 16.64
CA ILE A 76 20.69 -5.46 17.57
C ILE A 76 22.07 -5.34 18.23
N THR A 77 22.10 -5.60 19.53
CA THR A 77 23.29 -5.88 20.32
C THR A 77 23.10 -7.25 20.99
N SER A 78 24.06 -8.16 20.89
CA SER A 78 24.01 -9.43 21.63
C SER A 78 24.84 -9.36 22.90
N GLY A 79 24.49 -10.17 23.90
CA GLY A 79 25.42 -10.54 24.95
C GLY A 79 26.36 -11.65 24.50
N ARG A 80 27.01 -12.27 25.49
CA ARG A 80 27.92 -13.39 25.28
C ARG A 80 27.24 -14.49 24.48
N THR A 81 27.92 -14.91 23.42
CA THR A 81 27.49 -15.98 22.53
C THR A 81 28.66 -16.90 22.30
N ASP A 82 28.41 -18.18 22.36
CA ASP A 82 29.41 -19.21 22.13
C ASP A 82 28.78 -20.42 21.42
N PHE A 83 29.57 -21.11 20.61
CA PHE A 83 29.15 -22.33 19.94
C PHE A 83 30.33 -23.17 19.47
N ASP A 84 30.05 -24.45 19.27
CA ASP A 84 31.02 -25.44 18.82
C ASP A 84 30.93 -25.68 17.31
N LEU A 85 32.09 -26.00 16.73
CA LEU A 85 32.27 -26.39 15.35
C LEU A 85 32.65 -27.87 15.28
N GLU A 86 32.21 -28.54 14.22
CA GLU A 86 32.60 -29.93 13.99
C GLU A 86 33.88 -30.04 13.13
N LEU A 87 34.84 -30.85 13.58
CA LEU A 87 36.11 -31.07 12.87
C LEU A 87 35.91 -31.66 11.47
N ALA A 88 35.07 -32.70 11.37
CA ALA A 88 34.92 -33.46 10.12
C ALA A 88 34.37 -32.60 8.96
N PRO A 89 33.34 -31.75 9.16
CA PRO A 89 32.94 -30.74 8.18
C PRO A 89 34.03 -29.72 7.86
N LEU A 90 34.75 -29.18 8.86
CA LEU A 90 35.79 -28.17 8.65
C LEU A 90 36.94 -28.69 7.78
N LEU A 91 37.37 -29.95 7.98
CA LEU A 91 38.36 -30.62 7.14
C LEU A 91 37.90 -30.76 5.67
N GLN A 92 36.58 -30.75 5.44
CA GLN A 92 35.98 -30.74 4.11
C GLN A 92 35.70 -29.32 3.58
N LYS A 93 36.21 -28.28 4.26
CA LYS A 93 35.93 -26.86 3.98
C LYS A 93 34.45 -26.50 4.10
N LYS A 94 33.76 -27.12 5.06
CA LYS A 94 32.34 -26.88 5.34
C LYS A 94 32.18 -26.30 6.73
N PHE A 95 31.40 -25.25 6.85
CA PHE A 95 31.10 -24.58 8.11
C PHE A 95 29.71 -25.01 8.57
N ILE A 96 29.65 -25.88 9.57
CA ILE A 96 28.39 -26.42 10.09
C ILE A 96 28.34 -26.16 11.59
N VAL A 97 27.25 -25.53 12.02
CA VAL A 97 26.97 -25.22 13.42
C VAL A 97 25.61 -25.81 13.77
N GLU A 98 25.56 -26.61 14.83
CA GLU A 98 24.31 -27.22 15.29
C GLU A 98 23.39 -26.16 15.92
N ASN A 99 23.89 -25.45 16.94
CA ASN A 99 23.10 -24.49 17.70
C ASN A 99 23.94 -23.25 18.00
N ILE A 100 23.36 -22.07 17.77
CA ILE A 100 23.87 -20.79 18.27
C ILE A 100 22.84 -20.25 19.25
N GLN A 101 23.27 -19.94 20.47
CA GLN A 101 22.40 -19.34 21.48
C GLN A 101 22.88 -17.92 21.81
N MET A 102 22.05 -16.95 21.47
CA MET A 102 22.30 -15.54 21.74
C MET A 102 21.43 -15.09 22.90
N THR A 103 22.03 -14.83 24.06
CA THR A 103 21.31 -14.33 25.24
C THR A 103 21.53 -12.83 25.42
N ASN A 104 20.67 -12.18 26.19
CA ASN A 104 20.72 -10.74 26.46
C ASN A 104 20.71 -9.87 25.20
N VAL A 105 20.00 -10.32 24.16
CA VAL A 105 19.87 -9.59 22.91
C VAL A 105 19.06 -8.31 23.14
N THR A 106 19.66 -7.16 22.87
CA THR A 106 19.02 -5.86 23.03
C THR A 106 18.83 -5.17 21.70
N SER A 107 17.65 -4.62 21.45
CA SER A 107 17.36 -3.85 20.23
C SER A 107 17.17 -2.37 20.51
N GLY A 108 17.72 -1.52 19.63
CA GLY A 108 17.54 -0.07 19.67
C GLY A 108 18.41 0.67 20.68
N THR A 109 19.56 0.11 21.05
CA THR A 109 20.52 0.78 21.95
C THR A 109 21.21 1.94 21.26
N ASP A 110 21.65 2.93 22.05
CA ASP A 110 22.46 4.03 21.55
C ASP A 110 23.92 3.59 21.40
N ARG A 111 24.62 4.16 20.41
CA ARG A 111 26.03 3.89 20.14
C ARG A 111 26.90 5.02 20.69
N THR A 112 28.11 4.66 21.12
CA THR A 112 29.15 5.63 21.51
C THR A 112 29.90 6.19 20.30
N THR A 113 29.98 5.43 19.20
CA THR A 113 30.66 5.82 17.96
C THR A 113 29.75 5.67 16.74
N ASP A 114 29.88 6.59 15.79
CA ASP A 114 29.13 6.56 14.54
C ASP A 114 29.43 5.28 13.75
N GLY A 115 28.40 4.51 13.44
CA GLY A 115 28.50 3.26 12.67
C GLY A 115 28.37 3.45 11.16
N LYS A 116 28.54 4.67 10.65
CA LYS A 116 28.54 4.96 9.21
C LYS A 116 29.76 4.33 8.52
N ILE A 117 29.53 3.60 7.44
CA ILE A 117 30.60 3.10 6.57
C ILE A 117 30.60 3.85 5.24
N GLU A 118 31.78 4.09 4.67
CA GLU A 118 31.89 4.61 3.30
C GLU A 118 31.37 3.55 2.33
N LYS A 119 30.21 3.81 1.71
CA LYS A 119 29.64 2.93 0.68
C LYS A 119 30.61 2.88 -0.50
N LYS A 120 31.44 1.84 -0.60
CA LYS A 120 32.01 1.45 -1.89
C LYS A 120 30.84 1.07 -2.79
N VAL A 121 30.52 1.93 -3.76
CA VAL A 121 29.43 1.75 -4.72
C VAL A 121 29.59 0.40 -5.42
N LYS A 122 28.91 -0.63 -4.91
CA LYS A 122 28.66 -1.85 -5.67
C LYS A 122 27.43 -1.58 -6.52
N THR A 123 27.58 -1.86 -7.81
CA THR A 123 26.58 -1.66 -8.88
C THR A 123 25.19 -2.06 -8.41
N LYS A 124 24.23 -1.16 -8.62
CA LYS A 124 22.79 -1.33 -8.35
C LYS A 124 22.36 -2.75 -8.71
N SER A 125 22.00 -3.54 -7.70
CA SER A 125 21.14 -4.71 -7.92
C SER A 125 19.81 -4.20 -8.49
N GLU A 126 19.25 -4.90 -9.48
CA GLU A 126 18.04 -4.47 -10.17
C GLU A 126 16.92 -4.15 -9.15
N PRO A 127 16.19 -3.03 -9.32
CA PRO A 127 15.17 -2.63 -8.37
C PRO A 127 14.05 -3.67 -8.35
N ASN A 128 13.97 -4.39 -7.23
CA ASN A 128 12.92 -5.35 -6.90
C ASN A 128 11.54 -4.66 -6.88
N ILE A 129 10.47 -5.42 -7.13
CA ILE A 129 9.09 -4.92 -7.18
C ILE A 129 8.73 -4.23 -5.84
N LEU A 130 9.14 -4.80 -4.70
CA LEU A 130 8.93 -4.21 -3.37
C LEU A 130 9.72 -2.91 -3.14
N THR A 131 10.96 -2.78 -3.61
CA THR A 131 11.67 -1.48 -3.57
C THR A 131 10.92 -0.42 -4.36
N LYS A 132 10.42 -0.76 -5.56
CA LYS A 132 9.61 0.19 -6.35
C LYS A 132 8.31 0.53 -5.64
N THR A 133 7.68 -0.42 -4.96
CA THR A 133 6.47 -0.17 -4.17
C THR A 133 6.76 0.71 -2.96
N ILE A 134 7.83 0.47 -2.21
CA ILE A 134 8.23 1.29 -1.05
C ILE A 134 8.67 2.68 -1.51
N ASP A 135 9.48 2.80 -2.56
CA ASP A 135 9.93 4.07 -3.12
C ASP A 135 8.76 4.87 -3.69
N ARG A 136 7.81 4.21 -4.38
CA ARG A 136 6.55 4.84 -4.81
C ARG A 136 5.72 5.25 -3.61
N LEU A 137 5.53 4.39 -2.61
CA LEU A 137 4.82 4.75 -1.40
C LEU A 137 5.46 5.94 -0.70
N GLN A 138 6.79 5.98 -0.56
CA GLN A 138 7.51 7.11 0.04
C GLN A 138 7.43 8.38 -0.82
N ALA A 139 7.52 8.27 -2.14
CA ALA A 139 7.41 9.40 -3.06
C ALA A 139 5.97 9.94 -3.13
N ASP A 140 4.97 9.07 -3.19
CA ASP A 140 3.54 9.40 -3.14
C ASP A 140 3.19 9.99 -1.76
N VAL A 141 3.80 9.49 -0.68
CA VAL A 141 3.73 10.07 0.67
C VAL A 141 4.40 11.45 0.72
N ALA A 142 5.53 11.66 0.08
CA ALA A 142 6.18 12.98 0.06
C ALA A 142 5.43 14.00 -0.81
N ALA A 143 4.77 13.53 -1.88
CA ALA A 143 4.09 14.36 -2.86
C ALA A 143 2.59 14.58 -2.58
N ALA A 144 1.98 13.79 -1.69
CA ALA A 144 0.56 13.94 -1.36
C ALA A 144 0.32 15.28 -0.63
N PRO A 145 -0.51 16.19 -1.18
CA PRO A 145 -0.86 17.42 -0.49
C PRO A 145 -1.60 17.10 0.80
N ALA A 146 -1.25 17.81 1.88
CA ALA A 146 -1.99 17.75 3.14
C ALA A 146 -3.46 18.13 2.86
N TRP A 147 -4.41 17.29 3.29
CA TRP A 147 -5.83 17.56 3.13
C TRP A 147 -6.17 18.80 3.98
N GLN A 148 -6.35 19.95 3.34
CA GLN A 148 -6.65 21.22 4.01
C GLN A 148 -8.13 21.27 4.40
N LEU A 149 -8.50 20.52 5.43
CA LEU A 149 -9.85 20.52 6.00
C LEU A 149 -10.01 21.55 7.13
N ASP A 150 -8.95 22.30 7.44
CA ASP A 150 -8.91 23.39 8.44
C ASP A 150 -9.99 24.43 8.20
N GLU A 151 -10.21 24.82 6.94
CA GLU A 151 -11.24 25.81 6.58
C GLU A 151 -12.68 25.29 6.72
N LEU A 152 -12.89 23.96 6.61
CA LEU A 152 -14.21 23.32 6.76
C LEU A 152 -14.59 23.16 8.24
N SER A 153 -13.62 22.98 9.13
CA SER A 153 -13.84 22.77 10.57
C SER A 153 -14.30 24.03 11.32
N GLN A 154 -13.97 25.23 10.83
CA GLN A 154 -14.29 26.49 11.50
C GLN A 154 -15.70 27.04 11.16
N LYS A 155 -16.37 26.49 10.13
CA LYS A 155 -17.65 27.01 9.61
C LYS A 155 -18.76 25.96 9.69
N VAL A 156 -19.05 25.49 10.91
CA VAL A 156 -20.09 24.48 11.16
C VAL A 156 -21.50 25.10 11.10
N ASN A 157 -21.92 25.53 9.93
CA ASN A 157 -23.33 25.73 9.59
C ASN A 157 -23.53 25.22 8.16
N VAL A 158 -24.58 24.44 7.94
CA VAL A 158 -24.97 23.84 6.64
C VAL A 158 -24.95 24.89 5.53
N ASP A 159 -25.47 26.09 5.75
CA ASP A 159 -25.50 27.17 4.75
C ASP A 159 -24.10 27.70 4.39
N SER A 160 -23.19 27.70 5.35
CA SER A 160 -21.80 28.13 5.12
C SER A 160 -21.01 27.09 4.35
N ILE A 161 -21.30 25.80 4.59
CA ILE A 161 -20.73 24.67 3.86
C ILE A 161 -21.27 24.65 2.42
N LEU A 162 -22.57 24.82 2.23
CA LEU A 162 -23.19 24.89 0.90
C LEU A 162 -22.64 26.07 0.07
N LYS A 163 -22.44 27.25 0.68
CA LYS A 163 -21.83 28.41 0.03
C LYS A 163 -20.35 28.22 -0.28
N PHE A 164 -19.59 27.63 0.65
CA PHE A 164 -18.18 27.33 0.45
C PHE A 164 -17.97 26.31 -0.68
N LEU A 165 -18.79 25.25 -0.72
CA LEU A 165 -18.75 24.23 -1.75
C LEU A 165 -19.45 24.64 -3.06
N ASN A 166 -20.04 25.84 -3.10
CA ASN A 166 -20.78 26.39 -4.24
C ASN A 166 -21.85 25.44 -4.80
N ILE A 167 -22.65 24.84 -3.91
CA ILE A 167 -23.72 23.89 -4.26
C ILE A 167 -24.90 24.67 -4.83
N THR A 168 -25.25 24.42 -6.09
CA THR A 168 -26.28 25.19 -6.84
C THR A 168 -27.59 24.44 -7.08
N SER A 169 -27.58 23.10 -6.96
CA SER A 169 -28.71 22.23 -7.26
C SER A 169 -29.98 22.55 -6.46
N PRO A 170 -29.96 22.89 -5.14
CA PRO A 170 -31.19 23.21 -4.42
C PRO A 170 -31.92 24.41 -5.03
N ALA A 171 -31.19 25.50 -5.33
CA ALA A 171 -31.77 26.70 -5.92
C ALA A 171 -32.30 26.47 -7.35
N LYS A 172 -31.61 25.63 -8.15
CA LYS A 172 -32.07 25.24 -9.49
C LYS A 172 -33.33 24.37 -9.45
N ILE A 173 -33.42 23.45 -8.48
CA ILE A 173 -34.61 22.60 -8.26
C ILE A 173 -35.79 23.45 -7.79
N ASP A 174 -35.56 24.41 -6.88
CA ASP A 174 -36.61 25.36 -6.45
C ASP A 174 -37.12 26.20 -7.63
N SER A 175 -36.21 26.70 -8.48
CA SER A 175 -36.58 27.42 -9.70
C SER A 175 -37.40 26.55 -10.65
N LEU A 176 -36.98 25.29 -10.85
CA LEU A 176 -37.72 24.33 -11.68
C LEU A 176 -39.13 24.07 -11.14
N GLN A 177 -39.28 23.93 -9.82
CA GLN A 177 -40.59 23.74 -9.20
C GLN A 177 -41.52 24.94 -9.44
N ASN A 178 -40.98 26.16 -9.39
CA ASN A 178 -41.75 27.36 -9.66
C ASN A 178 -42.11 27.50 -11.14
N ASP A 179 -41.17 27.21 -12.05
CA ASP A 179 -41.41 27.18 -13.50
C ASP A 179 -42.54 26.20 -13.84
N LEU A 180 -42.47 24.97 -13.31
CA LEU A 180 -43.50 23.93 -13.51
C LEU A 180 -44.88 24.40 -13.04
N ARG A 181 -44.95 25.07 -11.88
CA ARG A 181 -46.20 25.61 -11.35
C ARG A 181 -46.76 26.72 -12.23
N ALA A 182 -45.89 27.59 -12.75
CA ALA A 182 -46.27 28.68 -13.65
C ALA A 182 -46.77 28.14 -15.01
N THR A 183 -46.03 27.20 -15.61
CA THR A 183 -46.43 26.54 -16.86
C THR A 183 -47.76 25.81 -16.70
N TYR A 184 -47.94 25.05 -15.61
CA TYR A 184 -49.23 24.42 -15.32
C TYR A 184 -50.37 25.45 -15.21
N GLY A 185 -50.17 26.53 -14.45
CA GLY A 185 -51.18 27.58 -14.29
C GLY A 185 -51.51 28.32 -15.58
N HIS A 186 -50.52 28.53 -16.46
CA HIS A 186 -50.71 29.09 -17.79
C HIS A 186 -51.64 28.20 -18.63
N TRP A 187 -51.34 26.90 -18.74
CA TRP A 187 -52.13 25.97 -19.54
C TRP A 187 -53.53 25.72 -18.97
N ASP A 188 -53.67 25.62 -17.65
CA ASP A 188 -54.97 25.53 -16.99
C ASP A 188 -55.86 26.74 -17.33
N SER A 189 -55.30 27.95 -17.28
CA SER A 189 -56.00 29.19 -17.64
C SER A 189 -56.34 29.25 -19.14
N THR A 190 -55.41 28.87 -20.01
CA THR A 190 -55.60 28.83 -21.47
C THR A 190 -56.75 27.90 -21.85
N PHE A 191 -56.80 26.68 -21.29
CA PHE A 191 -57.89 25.74 -21.58
C PHE A 191 -59.21 26.13 -20.92
N ALA A 192 -59.18 26.75 -19.74
CA ALA A 192 -60.37 27.24 -19.07
C ALA A 192 -61.01 28.45 -19.78
N ALA A 193 -60.25 29.22 -20.56
CA ALA A 193 -60.75 30.38 -21.30
C ALA A 193 -61.59 29.99 -22.54
N VAL A 194 -61.35 28.81 -23.11
CA VAL A 194 -62.05 28.38 -24.32
C VAL A 194 -63.47 27.90 -24.02
N ARG A 195 -64.42 28.31 -24.85
CA ARG A 195 -65.84 27.97 -24.74
C ARG A 195 -66.32 27.30 -26.03
N TRP A 196 -65.72 26.16 -26.37
CA TRP A 196 -66.00 25.40 -27.60
C TRP A 196 -67.49 25.26 -27.90
N GLU A 197 -68.28 24.88 -26.90
CA GLU A 197 -69.72 24.71 -27.02
C GLU A 197 -70.45 26.03 -27.39
N GLN A 198 -69.98 27.18 -26.89
CA GLN A 198 -70.54 28.48 -27.25
C GLN A 198 -70.12 28.90 -28.67
N ASP A 199 -68.87 28.66 -29.04
CA ASP A 199 -68.35 28.97 -30.37
C ASP A 199 -69.04 28.12 -31.46
N PHE A 200 -69.25 26.82 -31.22
CA PHE A 200 -69.98 25.95 -32.14
C PHE A 200 -71.45 26.37 -32.30
N ARG A 201 -72.13 26.72 -31.20
CA ARG A 201 -73.51 27.22 -31.27
C ARG A 201 -73.61 28.56 -31.99
N TYR A 202 -72.62 29.45 -31.80
CA TYR A 202 -72.54 30.70 -32.56
C TYR A 202 -72.44 30.41 -34.06
N LEU A 203 -71.49 29.56 -34.47
CA LEU A 203 -71.32 29.17 -35.88
C LEU A 203 -72.59 28.53 -36.46
N GLU A 204 -73.21 27.59 -35.76
CA GLU A 204 -74.45 26.93 -36.18
C GLU A 204 -75.59 27.95 -36.38
N SER A 205 -75.74 28.89 -35.45
CA SER A 205 -76.78 29.93 -35.52
C SER A 205 -76.59 30.87 -36.71
N ARG A 206 -75.34 31.26 -37.01
CA ARG A 206 -75.01 32.12 -38.16
C ARG A 206 -75.32 31.43 -39.48
N VAL A 207 -74.97 30.14 -39.61
CA VAL A 207 -75.25 29.36 -40.82
C VAL A 207 -76.76 29.17 -41.03
N ARG A 208 -77.51 28.85 -39.97
CA ARG A 208 -78.98 28.69 -40.04
C ARG A 208 -79.74 29.97 -40.34
N ALA A 209 -79.17 31.14 -40.04
CA ALA A 209 -79.77 32.44 -40.32
C ALA A 209 -79.77 32.80 -41.83
N ILE A 210 -79.04 32.05 -42.66
CA ILE A 210 -79.05 32.24 -44.12
C ILE A 210 -80.37 31.69 -44.68
N ASN A 211 -81.25 32.58 -45.16
CA ASN A 211 -82.51 32.19 -45.79
C ASN A 211 -82.30 31.85 -47.28
N PRO A 212 -82.41 30.57 -47.69
CA PRO A 212 -82.18 30.18 -49.09
C PRO A 212 -83.15 30.85 -50.07
N ALA A 213 -84.35 31.19 -49.58
CA ALA A 213 -85.37 31.82 -50.40
C ALA A 213 -85.03 33.28 -50.76
N GLU A 214 -84.16 33.97 -50.02
CA GLU A 214 -83.80 35.39 -50.28
C GLU A 214 -82.56 35.56 -51.17
N LEU A 215 -81.87 34.46 -51.50
CA LEU A 215 -80.64 34.46 -52.31
C LEU A 215 -80.83 34.87 -53.78
N HIS A 216 -82.07 34.99 -54.25
CA HIS A 216 -82.36 35.52 -55.59
C HIS A 216 -82.41 37.06 -55.61
N THR A 217 -82.33 37.70 -54.45
CA THR A 217 -82.30 39.16 -54.30
C THR A 217 -80.87 39.65 -54.03
N LEU A 218 -80.55 40.87 -54.48
CA LEU A 218 -79.23 41.46 -54.24
C LEU A 218 -78.95 41.65 -52.74
N ASP A 219 -79.94 42.10 -51.97
CA ASP A 219 -79.82 42.31 -50.52
C ASP A 219 -79.61 40.98 -49.78
N GLY A 220 -80.33 39.91 -50.17
CA GLY A 220 -80.17 38.59 -49.59
C GLY A 220 -78.80 37.97 -49.86
N LEU A 221 -78.25 38.16 -51.08
CA LEU A 221 -76.88 37.73 -51.42
C LEU A 221 -75.82 38.46 -50.60
N GLN A 222 -75.98 39.78 -50.43
CA GLN A 222 -75.03 40.57 -49.64
C GLN A 222 -75.04 40.14 -48.16
N SER A 223 -76.22 39.93 -47.57
CA SER A 223 -76.36 39.46 -46.19
C SER A 223 -75.78 38.06 -45.98
N ALA A 224 -76.00 37.15 -46.92
CA ALA A 224 -75.43 35.81 -46.91
C ALA A 224 -73.89 35.84 -47.02
N TYR A 225 -73.35 36.68 -47.92
CA TYR A 225 -71.91 36.89 -48.05
C TYR A 225 -71.28 37.38 -46.74
N THR A 226 -71.83 38.44 -46.13
CA THR A 226 -71.34 38.95 -44.84
C THR A 226 -71.38 37.89 -43.74
N THR A 227 -72.43 37.08 -43.71
CA THR A 227 -72.57 36.00 -42.72
C THR A 227 -71.54 34.89 -42.95
N LEU A 228 -71.29 34.50 -44.20
CA LEU A 228 -70.26 33.51 -44.55
C LEU A 228 -68.85 34.02 -44.24
N THR A 229 -68.57 35.31 -44.48
CA THR A 229 -67.29 35.92 -44.07
C THR A 229 -67.11 35.86 -42.55
N GLN A 230 -68.12 36.22 -41.76
CA GLN A 230 -68.04 36.14 -40.30
C GLN A 230 -67.86 34.71 -39.77
N VAL A 231 -68.43 33.72 -40.46
CA VAL A 231 -68.22 32.30 -40.15
C VAL A 231 -66.79 31.89 -40.50
N SER A 232 -66.29 32.28 -41.68
CA SER A 232 -64.91 32.03 -42.10
C SER A 232 -63.91 32.63 -41.12
N ASP A 233 -64.03 33.92 -40.80
CA ASP A 233 -63.13 34.62 -39.87
C ASP A 233 -63.10 33.95 -38.49
N LYS A 234 -64.26 33.48 -38.01
CA LYS A 234 -64.35 32.79 -36.73
C LYS A 234 -63.70 31.40 -36.80
N VAL A 235 -63.90 30.64 -37.87
CA VAL A 235 -63.23 29.35 -38.09
C VAL A 235 -61.71 29.54 -38.17
N ASP A 236 -61.25 30.53 -38.95
CA ASP A 236 -59.82 30.86 -39.09
C ASP A 236 -59.20 31.23 -37.73
N SER A 237 -59.93 31.98 -36.89
CA SER A 237 -59.46 32.30 -35.53
C SER A 237 -59.34 31.08 -34.62
N LEU A 238 -60.26 30.10 -34.76
CA LEU A 238 -60.21 28.86 -33.98
C LEU A 238 -59.09 27.94 -34.49
N GLU A 239 -58.89 27.86 -35.81
CA GLU A 239 -57.78 27.12 -36.41
C GLU A 239 -56.42 27.70 -35.98
N THR A 240 -56.29 29.02 -36.01
CA THR A 240 -55.09 29.73 -35.54
C THR A 240 -54.84 29.44 -34.06
N PHE A 241 -55.86 29.59 -33.21
CA PHE A 241 -55.75 29.27 -31.80
C PHE A 241 -55.29 27.83 -31.56
N VAL A 242 -55.89 26.84 -32.22
CA VAL A 242 -55.52 25.42 -32.07
C VAL A 242 -54.08 25.17 -32.52
N THR A 243 -53.67 25.78 -33.63
CA THR A 243 -52.34 25.59 -34.22
C THR A 243 -51.25 26.19 -33.33
N GLU A 244 -51.43 27.43 -32.88
CA GLU A 244 -50.50 28.13 -31.98
C GLU A 244 -50.44 27.43 -30.61
N THR A 245 -51.59 27.14 -30.00
CA THR A 245 -51.68 26.44 -28.71
C THR A 245 -50.99 25.08 -28.76
N ARG A 246 -51.14 24.33 -29.87
CA ARG A 246 -50.48 23.04 -30.04
C ARG A 246 -48.96 23.19 -30.12
N GLN A 247 -48.48 24.18 -30.87
CA GLN A 247 -47.05 24.42 -31.02
C GLN A 247 -46.44 24.82 -29.67
N ASP A 248 -47.03 25.82 -29.01
CA ASP A 248 -46.58 26.32 -27.72
C ASP A 248 -46.59 25.22 -26.64
N LEU A 249 -47.65 24.40 -26.59
CA LEU A 249 -47.72 23.27 -25.65
C LEU A 249 -46.62 22.24 -25.90
N THR A 250 -46.32 21.96 -27.18
CA THR A 250 -45.27 21.02 -27.54
C THR A 250 -43.90 21.54 -27.13
N ASP A 251 -43.64 22.83 -27.34
CA ASP A 251 -42.39 23.48 -26.97
C ASP A 251 -42.21 23.55 -25.45
N ASP A 252 -43.26 23.91 -24.71
CA ASP A 252 -43.25 23.94 -23.24
C ASP A 252 -43.04 22.55 -22.63
N LEU A 253 -43.68 21.50 -23.18
CA LEU A 253 -43.47 20.12 -22.74
C LEU A 253 -42.04 19.66 -23.03
N GLY A 254 -41.48 20.03 -24.18
CA GLY A 254 -40.09 19.73 -24.55
C GLY A 254 -39.09 20.42 -23.63
N ALA A 255 -39.28 21.71 -23.36
CA ALA A 255 -38.46 22.49 -22.44
C ALA A 255 -38.54 21.94 -21.01
N THR A 256 -39.75 21.59 -20.55
CA THR A 256 -39.99 21.02 -19.22
C THR A 256 -39.30 19.67 -19.06
N THR A 257 -39.46 18.75 -20.02
CA THR A 257 -38.84 17.43 -20.00
C THR A 257 -37.32 17.54 -19.96
N THR A 258 -36.76 18.46 -20.74
CA THR A 258 -35.31 18.73 -20.78
C THR A 258 -34.81 19.23 -19.42
N LYS A 259 -35.49 20.23 -18.82
CA LYS A 259 -35.09 20.78 -17.51
C LYS A 259 -35.18 19.73 -16.38
N ILE A 260 -36.20 18.86 -16.40
CA ILE A 260 -36.32 17.75 -15.44
C ILE A 260 -35.18 16.74 -15.62
N GLY A 261 -34.81 16.42 -16.86
CA GLY A 261 -33.70 15.51 -17.17
C GLY A 261 -32.32 16.02 -16.71
N MET A 262 -32.16 17.34 -16.52
CA MET A 262 -30.91 17.95 -16.05
C MET A 262 -30.70 17.88 -14.53
N VAL A 263 -31.69 17.43 -13.75
CA VAL A 263 -31.60 17.41 -12.28
C VAL A 263 -30.44 16.53 -11.80
N ASP A 264 -30.27 15.35 -12.39
CA ASP A 264 -29.16 14.44 -12.05
C ASP A 264 -27.80 15.05 -12.40
N ASP A 265 -27.71 15.77 -13.53
CA ASP A 265 -26.50 16.46 -13.95
C ASP A 265 -26.15 17.62 -13.00
N TRP A 266 -27.14 18.39 -12.51
CA TRP A 266 -26.89 19.43 -11.52
C TRP A 266 -26.33 18.87 -10.20
N ILE A 267 -26.84 17.72 -9.75
CA ILE A 267 -26.34 17.04 -8.56
C ILE A 267 -24.92 16.51 -8.79
N LYS A 268 -24.68 15.93 -9.97
CA LYS A 268 -23.36 15.41 -10.36
C LYS A 268 -22.32 16.53 -10.48
N ASP A 269 -22.69 17.66 -11.07
CA ASP A 269 -21.83 18.84 -11.20
C ASP A 269 -21.49 19.42 -9.82
N ASP A 270 -22.47 19.55 -8.93
CA ASP A 270 -22.23 19.98 -7.54
C ASP A 270 -21.30 19.01 -6.80
N TYR A 271 -21.44 17.70 -7.01
CA TYR A 271 -20.52 16.70 -6.45
C TYR A 271 -19.09 16.85 -6.98
N GLN A 272 -18.93 17.03 -8.29
CA GLN A 272 -17.61 17.24 -8.90
C GLN A 272 -16.97 18.56 -8.45
N ASN A 273 -17.77 19.62 -8.35
CA ASN A 273 -17.32 20.91 -7.84
C ASN A 273 -16.90 20.82 -6.37
N ALA A 274 -17.68 20.15 -5.53
CA ALA A 274 -17.31 19.90 -4.13
C ALA A 274 -16.00 19.12 -4.02
N LEU A 275 -15.77 18.10 -4.87
CA LEU A 275 -14.53 17.33 -4.92
C LEU A 275 -13.32 18.20 -5.31
N GLN A 276 -13.48 19.06 -6.32
CA GLN A 276 -12.42 19.96 -6.78
C GLN A 276 -12.10 21.06 -5.76
N GLN A 277 -13.12 21.67 -5.14
CA GLN A 277 -12.96 22.73 -4.14
C GLN A 277 -12.35 22.21 -2.85
N ALA A 278 -12.68 20.98 -2.44
CA ALA A 278 -12.05 20.30 -1.32
C ALA A 278 -10.58 19.88 -1.61
N LYS A 279 -10.07 20.13 -2.84
CA LYS A 279 -8.71 19.80 -3.30
C LYS A 279 -8.29 18.37 -2.94
N LEU A 280 -9.24 17.45 -2.95
CA LEU A 280 -8.99 16.06 -2.59
C LEU A 280 -8.21 15.42 -3.75
N PRO A 281 -6.93 15.03 -3.56
CA PRO A 281 -6.23 14.24 -4.57
C PRO A 281 -6.95 12.89 -4.77
N SER A 282 -6.65 12.21 -5.87
CA SER A 282 -7.27 10.93 -6.22
C SER A 282 -7.33 9.99 -5.01
N ILE A 283 -8.54 9.56 -4.66
CA ILE A 283 -8.81 8.69 -3.51
C ILE A 283 -8.21 7.31 -3.81
N ASN A 284 -6.94 7.11 -3.47
CA ASN A 284 -6.31 5.79 -3.45
C ASN A 284 -6.26 5.27 -2.01
N LYS A 285 -6.19 3.93 -1.86
CA LYS A 285 -6.31 3.26 -0.55
C LYS A 285 -5.19 3.68 0.40
N GLU A 286 -4.03 3.99 -0.18
CA GLU A 286 -2.81 4.42 0.49
C GLU A 286 -2.96 5.83 1.10
N SER A 287 -3.58 6.76 0.37
CA SER A 287 -3.85 8.13 0.86
C SER A 287 -4.92 8.16 1.94
N ILE A 288 -5.94 7.30 1.84
CA ILE A 288 -6.95 7.12 2.90
C ILE A 288 -6.31 6.54 4.16
N ALA A 289 -5.51 5.48 4.02
CA ALA A 289 -4.82 4.87 5.16
C ALA A 289 -3.93 5.89 5.87
N ARG A 290 -3.22 6.74 5.13
CA ARG A 290 -2.45 7.84 5.73
C ARG A 290 -3.32 8.90 6.39
N PHE A 291 -4.45 9.28 5.81
CA PHE A 291 -5.37 10.24 6.40
C PHE A 291 -5.94 9.74 7.75
N ILE A 292 -6.22 8.45 7.85
CA ILE A 292 -6.84 7.81 9.03
C ILE A 292 -5.81 7.44 10.09
N PHE A 293 -4.63 6.93 9.70
CA PHE A 293 -3.64 6.38 10.63
C PHE A 293 -2.41 7.26 10.84
N GLY A 294 -2.19 8.26 9.97
CA GLY A 294 -1.20 9.31 10.15
C GLY A 294 0.23 8.88 9.80
N ASP A 295 1.12 9.87 9.72
CA ASP A 295 2.51 9.67 9.30
C ASP A 295 3.30 8.72 10.21
N LYS A 296 2.97 8.69 11.51
CA LYS A 296 3.67 7.86 12.50
C LYS A 296 3.43 6.37 12.30
N VAL A 297 2.17 5.97 12.05
CA VAL A 297 1.80 4.55 11.84
C VAL A 297 2.28 4.10 10.47
N VAL A 298 2.10 4.93 9.44
CA VAL A 298 2.61 4.66 8.09
C VAL A 298 4.14 4.54 8.11
N GLY A 299 4.85 5.42 8.80
CA GLY A 299 6.30 5.37 8.96
C GLY A 299 6.77 4.05 9.57
N GLN A 300 6.16 3.60 10.66
CA GLN A 300 6.49 2.32 11.30
C GLN A 300 6.24 1.12 10.37
N ALA A 301 5.13 1.12 9.63
CA ALA A 301 4.84 0.08 8.64
C ALA A 301 5.88 0.09 7.50
N THR A 302 6.29 1.27 7.02
CA THR A 302 7.34 1.38 5.99
C THR A 302 8.71 0.93 6.49
N GLU A 303 9.07 1.18 7.76
CA GLU A 303 10.30 0.67 8.36
C GLU A 303 10.30 -0.86 8.39
N ILE A 304 9.19 -1.47 8.81
CA ILE A 304 9.00 -2.94 8.79
C ILE A 304 9.13 -3.49 7.37
N LEU A 305 8.44 -2.90 6.40
CA LEU A 305 8.52 -3.32 5.00
C LEU A 305 9.95 -3.15 4.43
N SER A 306 10.67 -2.11 4.85
CA SER A 306 12.07 -1.90 4.45
C SER A 306 13.00 -2.98 5.01
N LEU A 307 12.75 -3.45 6.23
CA LEU A 307 13.46 -4.57 6.85
C LEU A 307 13.22 -5.86 6.06
N VAL A 308 11.95 -6.17 5.73
CA VAL A 308 11.59 -7.33 4.91
C VAL A 308 12.27 -7.26 3.54
N ASN A 309 12.29 -6.09 2.90
CA ASN A 309 12.95 -5.92 1.60
C ASN A 309 14.48 -6.02 1.68
N THR A 310 15.10 -5.57 2.77
CA THR A 310 16.52 -5.77 3.02
C THR A 310 16.81 -7.25 3.13
N ILE A 311 16.08 -7.97 3.98
CA ILE A 311 16.20 -9.41 4.14
C ILE A 311 16.06 -10.12 2.77
N ARG A 312 15.08 -9.71 1.96
CA ARG A 312 14.84 -10.26 0.61
C ARG A 312 15.99 -10.01 -0.37
N SER A 313 16.52 -8.79 -0.44
CA SER A 313 17.64 -8.47 -1.34
C SER A 313 18.89 -9.33 -1.09
N TYR A 314 19.01 -9.88 0.12
CA TYR A 314 20.07 -10.82 0.47
C TYR A 314 19.65 -12.28 0.27
N SER A 315 18.40 -12.64 0.54
CA SER A 315 17.85 -13.97 0.25
C SER A 315 17.94 -14.30 -1.26
N GLU A 316 17.82 -13.30 -2.14
CA GLU A 316 18.09 -13.45 -3.57
C GLU A 316 19.53 -13.85 -3.90
N LYS A 317 20.51 -13.53 -3.05
CA LYS A 317 21.92 -13.98 -3.19
C LYS A 317 22.14 -15.39 -2.69
N PHE A 318 21.20 -15.93 -1.90
CA PHE A 318 21.14 -17.32 -1.48
C PHE A 318 20.25 -18.18 -2.40
N LYS A 319 19.52 -17.59 -3.36
CA LYS A 319 18.95 -18.33 -4.50
C LYS A 319 20.11 -19.04 -5.15
N SER A 320 20.06 -20.38 -5.13
CA SER A 320 21.17 -21.22 -5.55
C SER A 320 21.74 -20.72 -6.87
N ASP A 321 22.95 -20.16 -6.83
CA ASP A 321 23.75 -19.93 -8.02
C ASP A 321 23.73 -21.26 -8.78
N LYS A 322 23.07 -21.29 -9.94
CA LYS A 322 23.20 -22.42 -10.86
C LYS A 322 24.72 -22.65 -10.95
N PRO A 323 25.25 -23.82 -10.59
CA PRO A 323 26.67 -24.05 -10.67
C PRO A 323 27.07 -23.67 -12.09
N LYS A 324 27.96 -22.67 -12.23
CA LYS A 324 28.43 -22.23 -13.55
C LYS A 324 28.85 -23.51 -14.27
N LYS A 325 28.12 -23.88 -15.33
CA LYS A 325 28.55 -24.96 -16.22
C LYS A 325 29.88 -24.47 -16.80
N GLU A 326 30.98 -24.95 -16.22
CA GLU A 326 32.30 -24.79 -16.82
C GLU A 326 32.16 -25.36 -18.23
N LYS A 327 32.39 -24.52 -19.26
CA LYS A 327 32.57 -25.02 -20.62
C LYS A 327 34.01 -25.52 -20.68
N PRO A 328 34.25 -26.84 -20.63
CA PRO A 328 35.62 -27.33 -20.64
C PRO A 328 36.29 -26.94 -21.96
N PRO A 329 37.57 -26.55 -21.96
CA PRO A 329 38.32 -26.36 -23.20
C PRO A 329 38.31 -27.68 -24.01
N ARG A 330 38.03 -27.58 -25.31
CA ARG A 330 38.01 -28.73 -26.24
C ARG A 330 39.29 -29.57 -26.07
N PHE A 331 39.15 -30.90 -26.08
CA PHE A 331 40.23 -31.89 -25.98
C PHE A 331 40.94 -32.02 -24.62
N LYS A 332 40.40 -31.47 -23.52
CA LYS A 332 40.81 -31.88 -22.17
C LYS A 332 39.81 -32.86 -21.58
N GLY A 333 40.30 -34.00 -21.07
CA GLY A 333 39.47 -34.95 -20.31
C GLY A 333 38.84 -34.27 -19.10
N GLN A 334 37.61 -34.68 -18.74
CA GLN A 334 36.88 -34.20 -17.57
C GLN A 334 36.96 -35.23 -16.46
N THR A 335 37.37 -34.81 -15.26
CA THR A 335 37.13 -35.59 -14.04
C THR A 335 35.66 -35.45 -13.67
N ILE A 336 34.87 -36.52 -13.84
CA ILE A 336 33.48 -36.57 -13.41
C ILE A 336 33.47 -37.02 -11.95
N TYR A 337 33.06 -36.12 -11.04
CA TYR A 337 32.91 -36.45 -9.64
C TYR A 337 31.58 -37.16 -9.42
N PHE A 338 31.63 -38.39 -8.89
CA PHE A 338 30.45 -39.10 -8.41
C PHE A 338 29.81 -38.32 -7.25
N VAL A 339 28.48 -38.21 -7.26
CA VAL A 339 27.71 -37.57 -6.20
C VAL A 339 27.88 -38.36 -4.91
N LYS A 340 28.54 -37.78 -3.90
CA LYS A 340 28.62 -38.38 -2.55
C LYS A 340 27.20 -38.53 -2.01
N GLN A 341 26.84 -39.74 -1.55
CA GLN A 341 25.52 -40.07 -0.96
C GLN A 341 25.09 -39.18 0.23
N ARG A 342 26.02 -38.42 0.83
CA ARG A 342 25.75 -37.42 1.88
C ARG A 342 26.52 -36.15 1.56
N SER A 343 26.09 -35.39 0.56
CA SER A 343 26.64 -34.05 0.34
C SER A 343 26.21 -33.17 1.50
N LEU A 344 27.12 -32.74 2.36
CA LEU A 344 26.85 -31.64 3.29
C LEU A 344 26.97 -30.29 2.56
N PRO A 345 26.14 -29.29 2.88
CA PRO A 345 26.28 -27.93 2.35
C PRO A 345 27.61 -27.31 2.79
N SER A 346 28.08 -26.29 2.06
CA SER A 346 29.30 -25.55 2.41
C SER A 346 29.13 -24.72 3.69
N PHE A 347 27.91 -24.31 3.99
CA PHE A 347 27.54 -23.52 5.16
C PHE A 347 26.16 -23.94 5.64
N TRP A 348 26.02 -24.23 6.93
CA TRP A 348 24.74 -24.55 7.56
C TRP A 348 24.76 -24.26 9.06
N ILE A 349 23.93 -23.32 9.50
CA ILE A 349 23.58 -23.15 10.90
C ILE A 349 22.19 -23.77 11.08
N LYS A 350 22.10 -24.84 11.87
CA LYS A 350 20.83 -25.58 11.99
C LYS A 350 19.83 -24.83 12.84
N ASN A 351 20.25 -24.33 14.00
CA ASN A 351 19.40 -23.56 14.90
C ASN A 351 20.14 -22.31 15.39
N ILE A 352 19.44 -21.19 15.40
CA ILE A 352 19.82 -19.97 16.10
C ILE A 352 18.68 -19.63 17.04
N GLU A 353 18.95 -19.59 18.33
CA GLU A 353 18.01 -19.15 19.35
C GLU A 353 18.45 -17.81 19.90
N LEU A 354 17.50 -16.89 20.04
CA LEU A 354 17.75 -15.58 20.63
C LEU A 354 16.76 -15.30 21.77
N SER A 355 17.25 -14.62 22.79
CA SER A 355 16.43 -14.12 23.89
C SER A 355 16.97 -12.78 24.40
N GLY A 356 16.06 -11.88 24.77
CA GLY A 356 16.40 -10.60 25.37
C GLY A 356 15.25 -9.61 25.36
N HIS A 357 15.52 -8.32 25.14
CA HIS A 357 14.51 -7.27 25.25
C HIS A 357 14.81 -6.06 24.35
N THR A 358 13.79 -5.26 24.06
CA THR A 358 13.98 -3.94 23.44
C THR A 358 14.23 -2.87 24.51
N THR A 359 14.82 -1.73 24.14
CA THR A 359 14.93 -0.56 25.03
C THR A 359 13.57 -0.03 25.53
N ARG A 360 12.47 -0.42 24.89
CA ARG A 360 11.08 -0.09 25.28
C ARG A 360 10.42 -1.16 26.16
N GLY A 361 11.19 -2.10 26.71
CA GLY A 361 10.71 -3.11 27.66
C GLY A 361 9.94 -4.29 27.06
N LEU A 362 9.84 -4.40 25.73
CA LEU A 362 9.32 -5.60 25.07
C LEU A 362 10.33 -6.73 25.21
N GLN A 363 10.00 -7.79 25.94
CA GLN A 363 10.78 -9.03 25.98
C GLN A 363 10.65 -9.72 24.64
N ILE A 364 11.77 -10.15 24.06
CA ILE A 364 11.83 -10.80 22.74
C ILE A 364 12.49 -12.17 22.87
N GLY A 365 11.95 -13.13 22.13
CA GLY A 365 12.50 -14.46 21.98
C GLY A 365 12.30 -14.91 20.55
N GLY A 366 13.23 -15.67 19.99
CA GLY A 366 13.09 -16.12 18.62
C GLY A 366 13.98 -17.30 18.29
N GLN A 367 13.61 -17.96 17.20
CA GLN A 367 14.35 -19.07 16.63
C GLN A 367 14.46 -18.89 15.12
N LEU A 368 15.62 -19.25 14.56
CA LEU A 368 15.83 -19.41 13.14
C LEU A 368 16.35 -20.83 12.90
N GLN A 369 15.77 -21.51 11.91
CA GLN A 369 16.11 -22.86 11.53
C GLN A 369 16.65 -22.90 10.10
N HIS A 370 17.68 -23.73 9.90
CA HIS A 370 18.27 -24.06 8.61
C HIS A 370 18.77 -22.85 7.80
N LEU A 371 19.60 -21.99 8.40
CA LEU A 371 20.35 -21.00 7.63
C LEU A 371 21.43 -21.72 6.81
N VAL A 372 21.19 -21.92 5.52
CA VAL A 372 21.97 -22.86 4.70
C VAL A 372 22.35 -22.28 3.34
N SER A 373 23.53 -22.63 2.82
CA SER A 373 23.97 -22.17 1.50
C SER A 373 23.22 -22.83 0.32
N ASN A 374 22.61 -23.99 0.54
CA ASN A 374 21.81 -24.69 -0.47
C ASN A 374 20.74 -25.57 0.19
N GLN A 375 19.50 -25.11 0.16
CA GLN A 375 18.34 -25.80 0.74
C GLN A 375 18.07 -27.17 0.10
N LYS A 376 18.34 -27.35 -1.20
CA LYS A 376 18.10 -28.62 -1.92
C LYS A 376 18.96 -29.77 -1.41
N ILE A 377 20.09 -29.47 -0.78
CA ILE A 377 20.97 -30.47 -0.19
C ILE A 377 20.35 -31.10 1.06
N ILE A 378 19.68 -30.28 1.88
CA ILE A 378 19.07 -30.71 3.14
C ILE A 378 17.58 -31.00 2.99
N ASN A 379 16.97 -30.57 1.88
CA ASN A 379 15.54 -30.65 1.59
C ASN A 379 14.65 -29.96 2.65
N GLU A 380 15.14 -28.84 3.20
CA GLU A 380 14.47 -28.04 4.22
C GLU A 380 14.54 -26.55 3.84
N ALA A 381 13.46 -25.82 4.12
CA ALA A 381 13.39 -24.37 3.97
C ALA A 381 14.07 -23.66 5.16
N THR A 382 14.41 -22.39 4.98
CA THR A 382 14.92 -21.55 6.07
C THR A 382 13.76 -20.82 6.73
N ASN A 383 13.57 -21.07 8.03
CA ASN A 383 12.37 -20.63 8.75
C ASN A 383 12.80 -19.75 9.92
N PHE A 384 12.06 -18.71 10.26
CA PHE A 384 12.28 -17.99 11.51
C PHE A 384 10.96 -17.59 12.18
N ASN A 385 11.00 -17.50 13.50
CA ASN A 385 9.92 -17.03 14.35
C ASN A 385 10.50 -16.13 15.43
N ILE A 386 10.00 -14.91 15.53
CA ILE A 386 10.32 -13.97 16.59
C ILE A 386 9.04 -13.62 17.30
N GLN A 387 9.02 -13.76 18.61
CA GLN A 387 7.90 -13.41 19.47
C GLN A 387 8.35 -12.35 20.47
N GLY A 388 7.43 -11.49 20.87
CA GLY A 388 7.68 -10.55 21.93
C GLY A 388 6.45 -10.25 22.76
N ARG A 389 6.66 -9.97 24.05
CA ARG A 389 5.61 -9.62 25.00
C ARG A 389 6.09 -8.55 25.97
N ARG A 390 5.21 -7.63 26.31
CA ARG A 390 5.43 -6.58 27.31
C ARG A 390 4.33 -6.65 28.37
N GLY A 391 4.65 -6.19 29.58
CA GLY A 391 3.75 -6.30 30.73
C GLY A 391 2.42 -5.56 30.59
N ASP A 392 2.31 -4.62 29.65
CA ASP A 392 1.08 -3.87 29.33
C ASP A 392 0.14 -4.61 28.35
N GLY A 393 0.47 -5.85 27.96
CA GLY A 393 -0.30 -6.66 27.02
C GLY A 393 0.14 -6.52 25.56
N ALA A 394 1.07 -5.60 25.26
CA ALA A 394 1.62 -5.47 23.91
C ALA A 394 2.38 -6.74 23.53
N ASN A 395 2.12 -7.24 22.32
CA ASN A 395 2.72 -8.45 21.80
C ASN A 395 3.14 -8.30 20.34
N LEU A 396 4.08 -9.13 19.94
CA LEU A 396 4.70 -9.18 18.61
C LEU A 396 4.85 -10.65 18.22
N SER A 397 4.52 -10.99 16.99
CA SER A 397 4.84 -12.27 16.35
C SER A 397 5.25 -11.99 14.92
N PHE A 398 6.48 -12.37 14.57
CA PHE A 398 7.03 -12.23 13.24
C PHE A 398 7.53 -13.59 12.76
N LEU A 399 6.84 -14.13 11.76
CA LEU A 399 7.10 -15.40 11.13
C LEU A 399 7.63 -15.15 9.73
N GLY A 400 8.62 -15.94 9.31
CA GLY A 400 9.05 -15.94 7.92
C GLY A 400 9.58 -17.28 7.44
N GLU A 401 9.41 -17.52 6.15
CA GLU A 401 9.85 -18.71 5.43
C GLU A 401 10.52 -18.29 4.12
N PHE A 402 11.76 -18.77 3.90
CA PHE A 402 12.43 -18.72 2.61
C PHE A 402 12.45 -20.13 2.03
N ASN A 403 11.69 -20.36 0.97
CA ASN A 403 11.58 -21.67 0.34
C ASN A 403 12.13 -21.65 -1.08
N TYR A 404 13.35 -22.17 -1.23
CA TYR A 404 14.12 -22.23 -2.48
C TYR A 404 14.32 -23.68 -2.96
N LEU A 405 13.46 -24.59 -2.50
CA LEU A 405 13.48 -25.99 -2.92
C LEU A 405 13.02 -26.15 -4.38
N THR A 406 12.09 -25.30 -4.82
CA THR A 406 11.53 -25.28 -6.19
C THR A 406 12.29 -24.36 -7.14
N GLU A 407 11.99 -24.42 -8.45
CA GLU A 407 12.58 -23.51 -9.44
C GLU A 407 12.11 -22.06 -9.28
N THR A 408 10.87 -21.89 -8.82
CA THR A 408 10.31 -20.61 -8.38
C THR A 408 10.53 -20.47 -6.87
N PRO A 409 11.40 -19.56 -6.41
CA PRO A 409 11.52 -19.21 -5.00
C PRO A 409 10.16 -18.73 -4.46
N ALA A 410 9.77 -19.19 -3.28
CA ALA A 410 8.59 -18.71 -2.56
C ALA A 410 9.03 -18.14 -1.21
N GLU A 411 8.57 -16.93 -0.89
CA GLU A 411 8.92 -16.25 0.37
C GLU A 411 7.63 -15.81 1.06
N LYS A 412 7.49 -16.17 2.33
CA LYS A 412 6.31 -15.85 3.13
C LYS A 412 6.70 -15.12 4.39
N PHE A 413 5.99 -14.06 4.72
CA PHE A 413 6.19 -13.28 5.93
C PHE A 413 4.85 -12.94 6.57
N SER A 414 4.75 -13.12 7.88
CA SER A 414 3.60 -12.70 8.67
C SER A 414 4.07 -11.95 9.90
N LEU A 415 3.67 -10.68 10.02
CA LEU A 415 3.90 -9.86 11.19
C LEU A 415 2.56 -9.55 11.84
N ASN A 416 2.42 -9.91 13.11
CA ASN A 416 1.29 -9.56 13.94
C ASN A 416 1.80 -8.78 15.16
N MET A 417 1.21 -7.63 15.41
CA MET A 417 1.45 -6.83 16.61
C MET A 417 0.09 -6.61 17.26
N GLY A 418 -0.04 -6.93 18.53
CA GLY A 418 -1.30 -6.80 19.26
C GLY A 418 -1.14 -5.98 20.53
N GLY A 419 -2.21 -5.34 20.98
CA GLY A 419 -2.23 -4.61 22.25
C GLY A 419 -1.27 -3.42 22.28
N MET A 420 -0.93 -2.85 21.12
CA MET A 420 -0.02 -1.70 21.04
C MET A 420 -0.71 -0.47 21.62
N ALA A 421 -0.16 0.12 22.67
CA ALA A 421 -0.71 1.32 23.27
C ALA A 421 -0.78 2.47 22.25
N LEU A 422 -1.99 2.99 22.03
CA LEU A 422 -2.24 4.10 21.10
C LEU A 422 -2.29 5.46 21.81
N ARG A 423 -1.96 5.50 23.10
CA ARG A 423 -1.91 6.76 23.86
C ARG A 423 -0.95 7.75 23.19
N ASP A 424 -1.41 8.97 23.00
CA ASP A 424 -0.69 10.06 22.34
C ASP A 424 -0.30 9.75 20.87
N VAL A 425 -0.96 8.76 20.25
CA VAL A 425 -0.86 8.53 18.80
C VAL A 425 -1.79 9.54 18.11
N LYS A 426 -1.18 10.40 17.31
CA LYS A 426 -1.87 11.29 16.39
C LYS A 426 -2.24 10.50 15.13
N LEU A 427 -3.51 10.13 15.04
CA LEU A 427 -4.07 9.38 13.91
C LEU A 427 -4.15 10.22 12.64
N SER A 428 -4.35 11.52 12.76
CA SER A 428 -4.44 12.41 11.61
C SER A 428 -3.94 13.80 11.94
N ASN A 429 -3.43 14.51 10.93
CA ASN A 429 -3.24 15.95 10.99
C ASN A 429 -4.54 16.72 10.70
N SER A 430 -5.65 16.01 10.48
CA SER A 430 -6.97 16.62 10.25
C SER A 430 -7.54 17.25 11.52
N PRO A 431 -8.09 18.47 11.43
CA PRO A 431 -8.82 19.13 12.52
C PRO A 431 -10.19 18.47 12.81
N LEU A 432 -10.68 17.64 11.88
CA LEU A 432 -11.97 16.94 12.00
C LEU A 432 -11.84 15.60 12.76
N LEU A 433 -10.62 15.13 13.02
CA LEU A 433 -10.33 13.92 13.78
C LEU A 433 -9.66 14.29 15.10
N PRO A 434 -9.81 13.46 16.16
CA PRO A 434 -9.14 13.71 17.43
C PRO A 434 -7.62 13.84 17.23
N ASN A 435 -7.06 14.97 17.68
CA ASN A 435 -5.63 15.29 17.54
C ASN A 435 -4.70 14.28 18.22
N ALA A 436 -5.18 13.62 19.28
CA ALA A 436 -4.46 12.56 19.96
C ALA A 436 -5.46 11.60 20.61
N LEU A 437 -5.16 10.31 20.56
CA LEU A 437 -5.89 9.31 21.33
C LEU A 437 -5.45 9.39 22.80
N GLU A 438 -6.37 9.69 23.71
CA GLU A 438 -6.07 9.73 25.15
C GLU A 438 -5.75 8.34 25.71
N LYS A 439 -6.47 7.32 25.23
CA LYS A 439 -6.33 5.90 25.61
C LYS A 439 -6.76 5.01 24.45
N GLY A 440 -6.25 3.78 24.44
CA GLY A 440 -6.62 2.76 23.46
C GLY A 440 -5.48 1.80 23.17
N THR A 441 -5.83 0.66 22.59
CA THR A 441 -4.88 -0.33 22.06
C THR A 441 -5.21 -0.60 20.61
N GLY A 442 -4.20 -0.89 19.81
CA GLY A 442 -4.34 -1.24 18.39
C GLY A 442 -3.62 -2.53 18.06
N ASP A 443 -4.14 -3.20 17.04
CA ASP A 443 -3.55 -4.41 16.47
C ASP A 443 -3.18 -4.14 15.01
N LEU A 444 -2.05 -4.69 14.57
CA LEU A 444 -1.52 -4.58 13.21
C LEU A 444 -1.17 -5.98 12.71
N ALA A 445 -1.74 -6.36 11.58
CA ALA A 445 -1.43 -7.61 10.88
C ALA A 445 -0.92 -7.29 9.47
N ILE A 446 0.24 -7.81 9.12
CA ILE A 446 0.85 -7.71 7.79
C ILE A 446 1.17 -9.11 7.33
N THR A 447 0.67 -9.49 6.15
CA THR A 447 1.03 -10.74 5.48
C THR A 447 1.57 -10.42 4.11
N LEU A 448 2.68 -11.05 3.74
CA LEU A 448 3.34 -10.89 2.46
C LEU A 448 3.72 -12.27 1.93
N ASP A 449 3.11 -12.65 0.80
CA ASP A 449 3.45 -13.84 0.03
C ASP A 449 4.05 -13.38 -1.31
N VAL A 450 5.23 -13.90 -1.66
CA VAL A 450 6.01 -13.45 -2.83
C VAL A 450 6.50 -14.59 -3.69
#